data_AF-A0A5R9JAG5-F1
#
_entry.id   AF-A0A5R9JAG5-F1
#
_cell.length_a   1.000
_cell.length_b   1.000
_cell.length_c   1.000
_cell.angle_alpha   90.00
_cell.angle_beta   90.00
_cell.angle_gamma   90.00
#
_symmetry.space_group_name_H-M   'P 1'
#
loop_
_entity.id
_entity.type
_entity.pdbx_description
1 polymer ?
#
loop_
_entity_poly.entity_id
_entity_poly.type
_entity_poly.pdbx_seq_one_letter_code
_entity_poly.pdbx_strand_id
1 'polypeptide(L)' 'MAEPLDDPAYWREKAYRSEAEGDVTGAIYFWLAAITATKRQAAALGVEPDLKWLRLRLARAKSIADLGREPPCGRILN' A
#
# COMPACT_ATOMS: atom_id res chain seq x y z
N MET A 1 -7.30 -23.13 9.83
CA MET A 1 -6.15 -22.19 9.94
C MET A 1 -6.47 -21.03 9.03
N ALA A 2 -6.49 -19.79 9.51
CA ALA A 2 -6.64 -18.64 8.62
C ALA A 2 -5.42 -18.60 7.71
N GLU A 3 -5.63 -18.63 6.40
CA GLU A 3 -4.53 -18.51 5.44
C GLU A 3 -3.85 -17.15 5.65
N PRO A 4 -2.51 -17.06 5.57
CA PRO A 4 -1.78 -15.79 5.76
C PRO A 4 -2.21 -14.69 4.77
N LEU A 5 -2.97 -15.06 3.74
CA LEU A 5 -3.56 -14.14 2.77
C LEU A 5 -4.63 -13.21 3.37
N ASP A 6 -5.30 -13.61 4.45
CA ASP A 6 -6.36 -12.83 5.08
C ASP A 6 -5.91 -12.11 6.36
N ASP A 7 -4.63 -12.22 6.76
CA ASP A 7 -4.10 -11.50 7.93
C ASP A 7 -3.65 -10.07 7.55
N PRO A 8 -4.35 -9.02 7.99
CA PRO A 8 -3.95 -7.65 7.67
C PRO A 8 -2.65 -7.23 8.37
N ALA A 9 -2.26 -7.85 9.50
CA ALA A 9 -1.00 -7.53 10.18
C ALA A 9 0.19 -7.98 9.34
N TYR A 10 0.13 -9.19 8.78
CA TYR A 10 1.15 -9.73 7.88
C TYR A 10 1.43 -8.79 6.69
N TRP A 11 0.38 -8.36 5.98
CA TRP A 11 0.54 -7.48 4.83
C TRP A 11 1.08 -6.10 5.19
N ARG A 12 0.69 -5.56 6.35
CA ARG A 12 1.25 -4.31 6.86
C ARG A 12 2.74 -4.44 7.15
N GLU A 13 3.18 -5.53 7.78
CA GLU A 13 4.59 -5.77 8.05
C GLU A 13 5.40 -5.86 6.75
N LYS A 14 4.90 -6.57 5.74
CA LYS A 14 5.53 -6.64 4.42
C LYS A 14 5.63 -5.26 3.76
N ALA A 15 4.57 -4.46 3.82
CA ALA A 15 4.58 -3.10 3.27
C ALA A 15 5.64 -2.22 3.95
N TYR A 16 5.73 -2.26 5.28
CA TYR A 16 6.75 -1.54 6.02
C TYR A 16 8.17 -1.96 5.66
N ARG A 17 8.40 -3.27 5.49
CA ARG A 17 9.70 -3.79 5.11
C ARG A 17 10.10 -3.29 3.72
N SER A 18 9.19 -3.35 2.74
CA SER A 18 9.44 -2.79 1.41
C SER A 18 9.67 -1.29 1.42
N GLU A 19 8.95 -0.52 2.24
CA GLU A 19 9.22 0.92 2.41
C GLU A 19 10.65 1.17 2.94
N ALA A 20 11.08 0.39 3.93
CA ALA A 20 12.41 0.51 4.53
C ALA A 20 13.54 0.10 3.56
N GLU A 21 13.28 -0.88 2.68
CA GLU A 21 14.20 -1.35 1.65
C GLU A 21 14.24 -0.44 0.41
N GLY A 22 13.35 0.57 0.34
CA GLY A 22 13.21 1.43 -0.83
C GLY A 22 12.49 0.78 -2.02
N ASP A 23 11.92 -0.42 -1.83
CA ASP A 23 11.06 -1.06 -2.82
C ASP A 23 9.65 -0.45 -2.77
N VAL A 24 9.52 0.69 -3.45
CA VAL A 24 8.25 1.44 -3.51
C VAL A 24 7.15 0.64 -4.23
N THR A 25 7.51 -0.16 -5.23
CA THR A 25 6.53 -0.97 -5.98
C THR A 25 5.96 -2.09 -5.10
N GLY A 26 6.84 -2.81 -4.38
CA GLY A 26 6.44 -3.79 -3.38
C GLY A 26 5.59 -3.17 -2.27
N ALA A 27 5.98 -2.00 -1.76
CA ALA A 27 5.22 -1.29 -0.74
C ALA A 27 3.79 -0.95 -1.21
N ILE A 28 3.62 -0.46 -2.45
CA ILE A 28 2.29 -0.19 -3.03
C ILE A 28 1.46 -1.48 -3.08
N TYR A 29 2.04 -2.57 -3.58
CA TYR A 29 1.36 -3.87 -3.65
C TYR A 29 0.92 -4.36 -2.27
N PHE A 30 1.81 -4.33 -1.28
CA PHE A 30 1.51 -4.80 0.07
C PHE A 30 0.50 -3.91 0.81
N TRP A 31 0.51 -2.59 0.62
CA TRP A 31 -0.53 -1.71 1.17
C TRP A 31 -1.92 -2.00 0.57
N LEU A 32 -2.00 -2.32 -0.74
CA LEU A 32 -3.25 -2.75 -1.37
C LEU A 32 -3.74 -4.09 -0.82
N ALA A 33 -2.82 -5.04 -0.61
CA ALA A 33 -3.13 -6.33 0.01
C ALA A 33 -3.65 -6.14 1.45
N ALA A 34 -3.01 -5.27 2.25
CA ALA A 34 -3.45 -4.95 3.60
C ALA A 34 -4.88 -4.36 3.62
N ILE A 35 -5.19 -3.42 2.72
CA ILE A 35 -6.55 -2.87 2.59
C ILE A 35 -7.56 -3.98 2.26
N THR A 36 -7.19 -4.89 1.36
CA THR A 36 -8.07 -5.99 0.94
C THR A 36 -8.33 -6.96 2.08
N ALA A 37 -7.29 -7.37 2.80
CA ALA A 37 -7.40 -8.22 3.98
C ALA A 37 -8.24 -7.55 5.08
N THR A 38 -8.02 -6.26 5.39
CA THR A 38 -8.82 -5.54 6.39
C THR A 38 -10.31 -5.48 6.00
N LYS A 39 -10.63 -5.26 4.73
CA LYS A 39 -12.02 -5.30 4.25
C LYS A 39 -12.65 -6.67 4.44
N ARG A 40 -11.93 -7.75 4.11
CA ARG A 40 -12.42 -9.13 4.30
C ARG A 40 -12.65 -9.44 5.77
N GLN A 41 -11.69 -9.07 6.63
CA GLN A 41 -11.81 -9.28 8.07
C GLN A 41 -13.01 -8.52 8.66
N ALA A 42 -13.19 -7.25 8.29
CA ALA A 42 -14.33 -6.46 8.74
C ALA A 42 -15.67 -7.05 8.26
N ALA A 43 -15.74 -7.51 7.00
CA ALA A 43 -16.92 -8.19 6.47
C ALA A 43 -17.25 -9.49 7.22
N ALA A 44 -16.23 -10.29 7.56
CA ALA A 44 -16.41 -11.52 8.34
C ALA A 44 -16.89 -11.24 9.77
N LEU A 45 -16.56 -10.08 10.33
CA LEU A 45 -16.98 -9.63 11.65
C LEU A 45 -18.30 -8.83 11.62
N GLY A 46 -18.86 -8.53 10.45
CA GLY A 46 -20.07 -7.73 10.30
C GLY A 46 -19.90 -6.25 10.72
N VAL A 47 -18.67 -5.72 10.63
CA VAL A 47 -18.34 -4.34 11.01
C VAL A 47 -17.84 -3.53 9.82
N GLU A 48 -17.89 -2.20 9.93
CA GLU A 48 -17.31 -1.31 8.92
C GLU A 48 -15.79 -1.20 9.11
N PRO A 49 -14.97 -1.37 8.04
CA PRO A 49 -13.53 -1.24 8.14
C PRO A 49 -13.08 0.23 8.20
N ASP A 50 -12.31 0.61 9.22
CA ASP A 50 -11.55 1.86 9.19
C ASP A 50 -10.30 1.69 8.31
N LEU A 51 -10.32 2.35 7.15
CA LEU A 51 -9.25 2.31 6.15
C LEU A 51 -8.49 3.62 6.03
N LYS A 52 -8.78 4.64 6.85
CA LYS A 52 -8.25 6.00 6.65
C LYS A 52 -6.72 6.00 6.63
N TRP A 53 -6.12 5.36 7.63
CA TRP A 53 -4.66 5.30 7.75
C TRP A 53 -4.00 4.44 6.66
N LEU A 54 -4.61 3.31 6.29
CA LEU A 54 -4.11 2.44 5.21
C LEU A 54 -4.13 3.14 3.85
N ARG A 55 -5.20 3.89 3.55
CA ARG A 55 -5.31 4.68 2.32
C ARG A 55 -4.26 5.79 2.27
N LEU A 56 -3.99 6.46 3.39
CA LEU A 56 -2.96 7.48 3.50
C LEU A 56 -1.56 6.90 3.20
N ARG A 57 -1.25 5.72 3.75
CA ARG A 57 0.01 5.00 3.48
C ARG A 57 0.16 4.64 2.01
N LEU A 58 -0.88 4.06 1.41
CA LEU A 58 -0.88 3.76 -0.02
C LEU A 58 -0.68 5.01 -0.88
N ALA A 59 -1.35 6.12 -0.56
CA ALA A 59 -1.21 7.37 -1.29
C ALA A 59 0.22 7.93 -1.22
N ARG A 60 0.86 7.83 -0.04
CA ARG A 60 2.27 8.21 0.14
C ARG A 60 3.19 7.36 -0.72
N ALA A 61 3.05 6.03 -0.69
CA ALA A 61 3.87 5.13 -1.49
C ALA A 61 3.71 5.42 -3.00
N LYS A 62 2.48 5.67 -3.46
CA LYS A 62 2.21 6.11 -4.84
C LYS A 62 2.89 7.43 -5.18
N SER A 63 2.78 8.43 -4.32
CA SER A 63 3.39 9.75 -4.54
C SER A 63 4.91 9.64 -4.69
N ILE A 64 5.56 8.78 -3.90
CA ILE A 64 7.01 8.52 -4.02
C ILE A 64 7.33 7.83 -5.35
N ALA A 65 6.53 6.86 -5.78
CA ALA A 65 6.70 6.20 -7.07
C ALA A 65 6.54 7.17 -8.24
N ASP A 66 5.59 8.11 -8.14
CA ASP A 66 5.35 9.12 -9.16
C ASP A 66 6.50 10.13 -9.26
N LEU A 67 7.09 10.55 -8.14
CA LEU A 67 8.29 11.40 -8.11
C LEU A 67 9.50 10.72 -8.76
N GLY A 68 9.64 9.40 -8.62
CA GLY A 68 10.67 8.62 -9.31
C GLY A 68 10.40 8.41 -10.81
N ARG A 69 9.20 8.74 -11.28
CA ARG A 69 8.76 8.59 -12.67
C ARG A 69 8.64 9.91 -13.43
N GLU A 70 8.79 11.07 -12.78
CA GLU A 70 8.79 12.34 -13.50
C GLU A 70 9.91 12.32 -14.57
N PRO A 71 9.56 12.49 -15.87
CA PRO A 71 10.59 12.71 -16.88
C PRO A 71 11.29 14.04 -16.54
N PRO A 72 12.59 14.19 -16.86
CA PRO A 72 13.34 15.38 -16.48
C PRO A 72 12.60 16.63 -16.96
N CYS A 73 12.30 17.51 -16.01
CA CYS A 73 11.65 18.79 -16.24
C CYS A 73 12.48 19.60 -17.24
N GLY A 74 12.13 19.55 -18.53
CA GLY A 74 12.91 20.27 -19.55
C GLY A 74 12.82 19.72 -20.97
N ARG A 75 11.62 19.54 -21.54
CA ARG A 75 11.47 19.90 -22.95
C ARG A 75 11.27 21.41 -23.00
N ILE A 76 12.38 22.14 -23.02
CA ILE A 76 12.38 23.48 -23.60
C ILE A 76 11.87 23.26 -25.03
N LEU A 77 10.67 23.78 -25.31
CA LEU A 77 10.15 23.93 -26.67
C LEU A 77 11.18 24.79 -27.42
N ASN A 78 11.98 24.15 -28.26
CA ASN A 78 12.55 24.78 -29.44
C ASN A 78 11.62 24.49 -30.61
#